data_AF-A0A3D0LZY5-F1
#
_entry.id   AF-A0A3D0LZY5-F1
#
_cell.length_a   1.000
_cell.length_b   1.000
_cell.length_c   1.000
_cell.angle_alpha   90.00
_cell.angle_beta   90.00
_cell.angle_gamma   90.00
#
_symmetry.space_group_name_H-M   'P 1'
#
loop_
_entity.id
_entity.type
_entity.pdbx_description
1 polymer ?
#
loop_
_entity_poly.entity_id
_entity_poly.type
_entity_poly.pdbx_seq_one_letter_code
_entity_poly.pdbx_strand_id
1 'polypeptide(L)'
;MDKNIVKACAGIVGAKISVEPYASAVAQAESKIGVDFAPEAEKARKDLVQAVKKNLANRKENPYSALKEKYNLPVGKNYFTKEKKKFCYALAKSLKMI
;
A
#
# COMPACT_ATOMS: atom_id res chain seq x y z
N MET A 1 -0.88 -13.98 8.52
CA MET A 1 -0.84 -12.51 8.58
C MET A 1 -1.94 -12.08 9.50
N ASP A 2 -1.61 -11.35 10.55
CA ASP A 2 -2.57 -10.81 11.48
C ASP A 2 -3.57 -9.93 10.74
N LYS A 3 -4.82 -10.40 10.68
CA LYS A 3 -5.94 -9.63 10.13
C LYS A 3 -6.05 -8.25 10.81
N ASN A 4 -5.58 -8.16 12.05
CA ASN A 4 -5.50 -6.94 12.84
C ASN A 4 -4.57 -5.88 12.23
N ILE A 5 -3.37 -6.26 11.74
CA ILE A 5 -2.43 -5.30 11.15
C ILE A 5 -2.98 -4.72 9.84
N VAL A 6 -3.60 -5.55 9.00
CA VAL A 6 -4.22 -5.08 7.74
C VAL A 6 -5.39 -4.15 8.02
N LYS A 7 -6.20 -4.45 9.04
CA LYS A 7 -7.34 -3.62 9.44
C LYS A 7 -6.89 -2.28 10.02
N ALA A 8 -5.87 -2.28 10.87
CA ALA A 8 -5.27 -1.05 11.40
C ALA A 8 -4.68 -0.19 10.28
N CYS A 9 -3.93 -0.80 9.37
CA CYS A 9 -3.35 -0.08 8.23
C CYS A 9 -4.43 0.48 7.29
N ALA A 10 -5.51 -0.26 7.06
CA ALA A 10 -6.67 0.23 6.31
C ALA A 10 -7.32 1.45 6.97
N GLY A 11 -7.45 1.45 8.31
CA GLY A 11 -7.94 2.59 9.07
C GLY A 11 -7.04 3.82 8.93
N ILE A 12 -5.72 3.65 9.06
CA ILE A 12 -4.75 4.76 8.98
C ILE A 12 -4.69 5.36 7.57
N VAL A 13 -4.65 4.51 6.54
CA VAL A 13 -4.61 4.96 5.14
C VAL A 13 -5.97 5.52 4.71
N GLY A 14 -7.06 4.88 5.11
CA GLY A 14 -8.43 5.28 4.75
C GLY A 14 -8.87 6.58 5.40
N ALA A 15 -8.45 6.84 6.64
CA ALA A 15 -8.71 8.10 7.33
C ALA A 15 -7.86 9.27 6.79
N LYS A 16 -7.05 9.06 5.74
CA LYS A 16 -6.13 10.06 5.16
C LYS A 16 -5.35 10.81 6.25
N ILE A 17 -4.86 10.07 7.26
CA ILE A 17 -4.23 10.67 8.43
C ILE A 17 -2.95 11.36 7.96
N SER A 18 -3.05 12.67 7.78
CA SER A 18 -1.94 13.56 7.42
C SER A 18 -1.24 14.10 8.67
N VAL A 19 -1.56 13.50 9.83
CA VAL A 19 -1.04 13.86 11.15
C VAL A 19 0.19 13.02 11.44
N GLU A 20 1.24 13.63 11.97
CA GLU A 20 2.39 12.90 12.50
C GLU A 20 1.97 12.06 13.72
N PRO A 21 2.56 10.87 13.94
CA PRO A 21 3.65 10.23 13.17
C PRO A 21 3.17 9.42 11.95
N TYR A 22 1.87 9.35 11.69
CA TYR A 22 1.28 8.50 10.65
C TYR A 22 1.67 8.93 9.23
N ALA A 23 1.74 10.23 8.96
CA ALA A 23 2.18 10.75 7.66
C ALA A 23 3.60 10.25 7.31
N SER A 24 4.54 10.38 8.26
CA SER A 24 5.92 9.92 8.12
C SER A 24 6.02 8.40 7.98
N ALA A 25 5.22 7.64 8.74
CA ALA A 25 5.13 6.19 8.62
C ALA A 25 4.59 5.73 7.26
N VAL A 26 3.60 6.44 6.71
CA VAL A 26 3.07 6.19 5.36
C VAL A 26 4.14 6.44 4.31
N ALA A 27 4.85 7.57 4.37
CA ALA A 27 5.92 7.89 3.42
C ALA A 27 7.02 6.80 3.42
N GLN A 28 7.43 6.34 4.60
CA GLN A 28 8.40 5.24 4.71
C GLN A 28 7.86 3.92 4.12
N ALA A 29 6.58 3.61 4.35
CA ALA A 29 5.95 2.43 3.78
C ALA A 29 5.83 2.51 2.25
N GLU A 30 5.58 3.69 1.69
CA GLU A 30 5.56 3.92 0.23
C GLU A 30 6.91 3.63 -0.41
N SER A 31 8.02 4.02 0.24
CA SER A 31 9.37 3.73 -0.24
C SER A 31 9.74 2.23 -0.25
N LYS A 32 8.96 1.37 0.44
CA LYS A 32 9.15 -0.09 0.46
C LYS A 32 8.34 -0.83 -0.61
N ILE A 33 7.53 -0.12 -1.39
CA ILE A 33 6.71 -0.70 -2.45
C ILE A 33 7.42 -0.56 -3.80
N GLY A 34 7.32 -1.62 -4.59
CA GLY A 34 7.90 -1.72 -5.91
C GLY A 34 9.43 -1.75 -5.91
N VAL A 35 10.08 -2.11 -4.79
CA VAL A 35 11.56 -2.20 -4.69
C VAL A 35 12.17 -3.01 -5.83
N ASP A 36 11.46 -4.05 -6.27
CA ASP A 36 11.84 -4.94 -7.37
C ASP A 36 11.66 -4.33 -8.79
N PHE A 37 11.03 -3.16 -8.91
CA PHE A 37 10.91 -2.46 -10.19
C PHE A 37 12.21 -1.75 -10.54
N ALA A 38 12.53 -1.76 -11.85
CA ALA A 38 13.64 -0.99 -12.39
C ALA A 38 13.54 0.49 -12.00
N PRO A 39 14.68 1.20 -11.81
CA PRO A 39 14.69 2.61 -11.44
C PRO A 39 13.94 3.50 -12.45
N GLU A 40 13.91 3.10 -13.72
CA GLU A 40 13.21 3.80 -14.80
C GLU A 40 11.67 3.64 -14.73
N ALA A 41 11.18 2.68 -13.93
CA ALA A 41 9.75 2.40 -13.77
C ALA A 41 9.12 3.16 -12.58
N GLU A 42 9.59 4.39 -12.33
CA GLU A 42 9.06 5.28 -11.27
C GLU A 42 7.54 5.48 -11.37
N LYS A 43 7.01 5.65 -12.59
CA LYS A 43 5.58 5.84 -12.82
C LYS A 43 4.79 4.61 -12.35
N ALA A 44 5.21 3.42 -12.77
CA ALA A 44 4.57 2.17 -12.38
C ALA A 44 4.65 1.92 -10.86
N ARG A 45 5.75 2.32 -10.21
CA ARG A 45 5.85 2.32 -8.74
C ARG A 45 4.81 3.23 -8.10
N LYS A 46 4.70 4.48 -8.55
CA LYS A 46 3.74 5.46 -8.02
C LYS A 46 2.30 4.98 -8.21
N ASP A 47 1.99 4.41 -9.38
CA ASP A 47 0.69 3.82 -9.67
C ASP A 47 0.37 2.63 -8.77
N LEU A 48 1.37 1.75 -8.55
CA LEU A 48 1.22 0.61 -7.63
C LEU A 48 0.98 1.06 -6.19
N VAL A 49 1.72 2.05 -5.71
CA VAL A 49 1.54 2.65 -4.37
C VAL A 49 0.13 3.23 -4.24
N GLN A 50 -0.32 4.02 -5.21
CA GLN A 50 -1.67 4.60 -5.19
C GLN A 50 -2.75 3.52 -5.20
N ALA A 51 -2.58 2.48 -6.02
CA ALA A 51 -3.51 1.36 -6.08
C ALA A 51 -3.55 0.61 -4.75
N VAL A 52 -2.40 0.34 -4.12
CA VAL A 52 -2.33 -0.28 -2.78
C VAL A 52 -3.06 0.58 -1.75
N LYS A 53 -2.83 1.89 -1.74
CA LYS A 53 -3.51 2.82 -0.81
C LYS A 53 -5.02 2.82 -1.01
N LYS A 54 -5.50 2.90 -2.25
CA LYS A 54 -6.95 2.83 -2.56
C LYS A 54 -7.56 1.49 -2.15
N ASN A 55 -6.86 0.38 -2.40
CA ASN A 55 -7.32 -0.95 -1.97
C ASN A 55 -7.39 -1.08 -0.45
N LEU A 56 -6.45 -0.46 0.28
CA LEU A 56 -6.45 -0.44 1.74
C LEU A 56 -7.55 0.46 2.30
N ALA A 57 -7.77 1.63 1.71
CA ALA A 57 -8.80 2.57 2.13
C ALA A 57 -10.21 1.99 1.94
N ASN A 58 -10.51 1.43 0.76
CA ASN A 58 -11.78 0.75 0.52
C ASN A 58 -11.61 -0.45 -0.42
N ARG A 59 -11.47 -1.65 0.15
CA ARG A 59 -11.30 -2.89 -0.61
C ARG A 59 -12.54 -3.26 -1.42
N LYS A 60 -13.75 -2.93 -0.94
CA LYS A 60 -15.01 -3.25 -1.64
C LYS A 60 -15.16 -2.40 -2.89
N GLU A 61 -14.89 -1.09 -2.78
CA GLU A 61 -14.98 -0.18 -3.93
C GLU A 61 -13.77 -0.26 -4.86
N ASN A 62 -12.58 -0.56 -4.33
CA ASN A 62 -11.34 -0.61 -5.11
C ASN A 62 -10.74 -2.03 -5.07
N PRO A 63 -11.40 -3.04 -5.66
CA PRO A 63 -10.81 -4.37 -5.78
C PRO A 63 -9.59 -4.33 -6.71
N TYR A 64 -8.72 -5.33 -6.57
CA TYR A 64 -7.50 -5.44 -7.37
C TYR A 64 -7.78 -5.42 -8.87
N SER A 65 -8.83 -6.08 -9.35
CA SER A 65 -9.22 -6.11 -10.76
C SER A 65 -9.45 -4.70 -11.32
N ALA A 66 -10.29 -3.92 -10.66
CA ALA A 66 -10.59 -2.53 -11.06
C ALA A 66 -9.33 -1.64 -11.02
N LEU A 67 -8.49 -1.81 -10.00
CA LEU A 67 -7.23 -1.06 -9.89
C LEU A 67 -6.21 -1.46 -10.96
N LYS A 68 -6.15 -2.76 -11.30
CA LYS A 68 -5.25 -3.27 -12.34
C LYS A 68 -5.57 -2.62 -13.68
N GLU A 69 -6.85 -2.56 -14.04
CA GLU A 69 -7.28 -1.92 -15.29
C GLU A 69 -7.06 -0.41 -15.25
N LYS A 70 -7.47 0.26 -14.16
CA LYS A 70 -7.36 1.71 -14.02
C LYS A 70 -5.93 2.25 -14.04
N TYR A 71 -4.99 1.50 -13.45
CA TYR A 71 -3.59 1.90 -13.30
C TYR A 71 -2.65 1.11 -14.22
N ASN A 72 -3.19 0.27 -15.10
CA ASN A 72 -2.45 -0.65 -15.97
C ASN A 72 -1.28 -1.36 -15.23
N LEU A 73 -1.56 -1.90 -14.05
CA LEU A 73 -0.53 -2.43 -13.16
C LEU A 73 0.17 -3.63 -13.83
N PRO A 74 1.51 -3.61 -13.98
CA PRO A 74 2.27 -4.68 -14.63
C PRO A 74 2.45 -5.93 -13.74
N VAL A 75 1.80 -5.96 -12.59
CA VAL A 75 1.92 -7.02 -11.59
C VAL A 75 0.70 -7.91 -11.56
N GLY A 76 0.84 -9.13 -11.04
CA GLY A 76 -0.27 -10.04 -10.78
C GLY A 76 -0.92 -9.83 -9.40
N LYS A 77 -2.11 -10.40 -9.20
CA LYS A 77 -2.88 -10.30 -7.93
C LYS A 77 -2.08 -10.77 -6.71
N ASN A 78 -1.31 -11.84 -6.87
CA ASN A 78 -0.47 -12.40 -5.80
C ASN A 78 0.66 -11.44 -5.42
N TYR A 79 1.32 -10.85 -6.42
CA TYR A 79 2.36 -9.85 -6.21
C TYR A 79 1.80 -8.60 -5.54
N PHE A 80 0.69 -8.06 -6.05
CA PHE A 80 -0.01 -6.93 -5.44
C PHE A 80 -0.40 -7.20 -3.98
N THR A 81 -0.86 -8.42 -3.69
CA THR A 81 -1.19 -8.80 -2.32
C THR A 81 0.07 -8.81 -1.46
N LYS A 82 1.21 -9.35 -1.92
CA LYS A 82 2.49 -9.29 -1.20
C LYS A 82 2.95 -7.86 -0.95
N GLU A 83 2.88 -6.99 -1.95
CA GLU A 83 3.21 -5.55 -1.83
C GLU A 83 2.33 -4.88 -0.78
N LYS A 84 1.01 -5.11 -0.84
CA LYS A 84 0.10 -4.61 0.19
C LYS A 84 0.50 -5.09 1.60
N LYS A 85 0.93 -6.33 1.74
CA LYS A 85 1.42 -6.86 3.02
C LYS A 85 2.70 -6.16 3.47
N LYS A 86 3.67 -5.97 2.57
CA LYS A 86 4.90 -5.22 2.84
C LYS A 86 4.57 -3.80 3.32
N PHE A 87 3.63 -3.13 2.66
CA PHE A 87 3.17 -1.80 3.04
C PHE A 87 2.64 -1.77 4.47
N CYS A 88 1.66 -2.64 4.80
CA CYS A 88 1.09 -2.67 6.15
C CYS A 88 2.13 -3.00 7.22
N TYR A 89 3.08 -3.88 6.90
CA TYR A 89 4.14 -4.28 7.83
C TYR A 89 5.15 -3.15 8.06
N ALA A 90 5.58 -2.46 6.99
CA ALA A 90 6.46 -1.31 7.08
C ALA A 90 5.80 -0.16 7.88
N LEU A 91 4.51 0.06 7.66
CA LEU A 91 3.72 1.05 8.40
C LEU A 91 3.61 0.67 9.89
N ALA A 92 3.23 -0.58 10.20
CA ALA A 92 3.12 -1.06 11.57
C ALA A 92 4.47 -0.98 12.32
N LYS A 93 5.56 -1.34 11.65
CA LYS A 93 6.93 -1.23 12.20
C LYS A 93 7.32 0.22 12.46
N SER A 94 6.99 1.13 11.55
CA SER A 94 7.27 2.57 11.72
C SER A 94 6.48 3.18 12.87
N LEU A 95 5.28 2.66 13.14
CA LEU A 95 4.43 3.07 14.26
C LEU A 95 4.69 2.28 15.56
N LYS A 96 5.72 1.41 15.59
CA LYS A 96 6.05 0.54 16.73
C LYS A 96 4.86 -0.31 17.21
N MET A 97 3.98 -0.71 16.29
CA MET A 97 2.85 -1.62 16.59
C MET A 97 3.27 -3.10 16.60
N ILE A 98 4.49 -3.37 16.13
CA ILE A 98 5.18 -4.67 16.05
C ILE A 98 6.69 -4.47 16.15
#